data_AF-A0A7J7C2J1-F1
#
_entry.id   AF-A0A7J7C2J1-F1
#
_cell.length_a   1.000
_cell.length_b   1.000
_cell.length_c   1.000
_cell.angle_alpha   90.00
_cell.angle_beta   90.00
_cell.angle_gamma   90.00
#
_symmetry.space_group_name_H-M   'P 1'
#
loop_
_entity.id
_entity.type
_entity.pdbx_description
1 polymer ?
#
loop_
_entity_poly.entity_id
_entity_poly.type
_entity_poly.pdbx_seq_one_letter_code
_entity_poly.pdbx_strand_id
1 'polypeptide(L)'
;MDPATLLDHALFQLTPTRTRCDLVIYTGNVSEKLASGLLEPFVSHLKCAKDQISEGGYSITLRPVGSHASWFTKATLLRFVRFVSTPELLERFVTIEREIDQIESSVQSNELSNTLEAEAAGGNFQKSSASFKNGESNGTDDATQEENFKVRLQRVLESRKAVLRKEQAMAYARALAAGFELDCMDLISFSDAFGASRLRCIKDTDNDYVLKYTVLWLKARVLVL
;
A
#
# COMPACT_ATOMS: atom_id res chain seq x y z
N MET A 1 -4.95 16.13 25.59
CA MET A 1 -3.65 16.31 24.89
C MET A 1 -3.90 16.68 23.44
N ASP A 2 -3.03 17.52 22.88
CA ASP A 2 -3.03 17.91 21.46
C ASP A 2 -2.58 16.72 20.56
N PRO A 3 -3.04 16.59 19.30
CA PRO A 3 -2.60 15.51 18.41
C PRO A 3 -1.08 15.44 18.20
N ALA A 4 -0.36 16.56 18.16
CA ALA A 4 1.09 16.62 17.99
C ALA A 4 1.87 16.35 19.30
N THR A 5 1.19 16.06 20.41
CA THR A 5 1.85 15.76 21.69
C THR A 5 2.71 14.51 21.58
N LEU A 6 4.02 14.66 21.84
CA LEU A 6 4.96 13.55 21.96
C LEU A 6 4.68 12.74 23.23
N LEU A 7 4.77 11.42 23.11
CA LEU A 7 4.46 10.47 24.17
C LEU A 7 5.75 9.83 24.70
N ASP A 8 5.79 9.52 26.00
CA ASP A 8 6.88 8.73 26.57
C ASP A 8 6.65 7.23 26.35
N HIS A 9 5.39 6.82 26.47
CA HIS A 9 4.91 5.46 26.25
C HIS A 9 3.38 5.45 26.09
N ALA A 10 2.88 4.35 25.54
CA ALA A 10 1.48 3.97 25.62
C ALA A 10 1.35 2.61 26.33
N LEU A 11 0.22 2.38 26.99
CA LEU A 11 -0.04 1.19 27.79
C LEU A 11 -1.41 0.63 27.42
N PHE A 12 -1.47 -0.63 26.99
CA PHE A 12 -2.72 -1.39 27.02
C PHE A 12 -2.90 -1.96 28.42
N GLN A 13 -3.95 -1.54 29.12
CA GLN A 13 -4.36 -2.10 30.40
C GLN A 13 -5.39 -3.20 30.11
N LEU A 14 -5.06 -4.46 30.42
CA LEU A 14 -5.89 -5.61 30.06
C LEU A 14 -6.96 -5.89 31.13
N THR A 15 -8.13 -6.37 30.71
CA THR A 15 -9.11 -6.93 31.65
C THR A 15 -8.56 -8.23 32.28
N PRO A 16 -9.10 -8.68 33.44
CA PRO A 16 -8.69 -9.96 34.04
C PRO A 16 -8.83 -11.17 33.09
N THR A 17 -9.79 -11.12 32.17
CA THR A 17 -9.99 -12.13 31.11
C THR A 17 -9.01 -12.03 29.94
N ARG A 18 -8.22 -10.95 29.84
CA ARG A 18 -7.29 -10.63 28.74
C ARG A 18 -7.93 -10.58 27.34
N THR A 19 -9.25 -10.45 27.27
CA THR A 19 -10.00 -10.32 26.00
C THR A 19 -10.25 -8.88 25.58
N ARG A 20 -10.16 -7.93 26.52
CA ARG A 20 -10.39 -6.50 26.31
C ARG A 20 -9.26 -5.68 26.92
N CYS A 21 -9.10 -4.46 26.42
CA CYS A 21 -8.10 -3.53 26.91
C CYS A 21 -8.54 -2.06 26.80
N ASP A 22 -8.01 -1.24 27.70
CA ASP A 22 -7.96 0.21 27.57
C ASP A 22 -6.57 0.63 27.10
N LEU A 23 -6.50 1.40 26.01
CA LEU A 23 -5.24 2.00 25.54
C LEU A 23 -5.10 3.39 26.16
N VAL A 24 -4.08 3.59 26.98
CA VAL A 24 -3.78 4.85 27.68
C VAL A 24 -2.42 5.37 27.20
N ILE A 25 -2.35 6.65 26.84
CA ILE A 25 -1.13 7.34 26.43
C ILE A 25 -0.59 8.21 27.58
N TYR A 26 0.73 8.35 27.66
CA TYR A 26 1.43 9.07 28.74
C TYR A 26 2.46 10.05 28.18
N THR A 27 2.52 11.23 28.79
CA THR A 27 3.50 12.29 28.49
C THR A 27 3.82 13.06 29.78
N GLY A 28 5.05 12.94 30.27
CA GLY A 28 5.46 13.30 31.62
C GLY A 28 4.52 12.69 32.68
N ASN A 29 3.91 13.56 33.47
CA ASN A 29 2.97 13.19 34.54
C ASN A 29 1.50 13.17 34.08
N VAL A 30 1.22 13.40 32.79
CA VAL A 30 -0.13 13.48 32.24
C VAL A 30 -0.45 12.20 31.48
N SER A 31 -1.66 11.66 31.69
CA SER A 31 -2.17 10.50 30.94
C SER A 31 -3.53 10.79 30.31
N GLU A 32 -3.84 10.12 29.21
CA GLU A 32 -5.13 10.21 28.52
C GLU A 32 -5.54 8.82 28.01
N LYS A 33 -6.78 8.40 28.27
CA LYS A 33 -7.35 7.18 27.69
C LYS A 33 -7.71 7.46 26.23
N LEU A 34 -7.04 6.76 25.30
CA LEU A 34 -7.17 6.96 23.86
C LEU A 34 -8.25 6.08 23.24
N ALA A 35 -8.35 4.83 23.67
CA ALA A 35 -9.30 3.85 23.14
C ALA A 35 -9.67 2.79 24.19
N SER A 36 -10.75 2.05 23.91
CA SER A 36 -11.19 0.88 24.68
C SER A 36 -11.80 -0.12 23.72
N GLY A 37 -11.51 -1.41 23.87
CA GLY A 37 -12.00 -2.40 22.91
C GLY A 37 -11.59 -3.83 23.20
N LEU A 38 -11.72 -4.68 22.17
CA LEU A 38 -11.14 -6.02 22.15
C LEU A 38 -9.62 -5.92 22.03
N LEU A 39 -8.90 -6.82 22.68
CA LEU A 39 -7.44 -6.88 22.62
C LEU A 39 -6.95 -7.51 21.30
N GLU A 40 -7.62 -8.56 20.83
CA GLU A 40 -7.18 -9.41 19.71
C GLU A 40 -6.81 -8.63 18.42
N PRO A 41 -7.59 -7.62 17.96
CA PRO A 41 -7.24 -6.84 16.77
C PRO A 41 -5.85 -6.18 16.88
N PHE A 42 -5.52 -5.60 18.04
CA PHE A 42 -4.22 -4.97 18.26
C PHE A 42 -3.08 -6.00 18.26
N VAL A 43 -3.27 -7.15 18.90
CA VAL A 43 -2.26 -8.22 19.02
C VAL A 43 -1.97 -8.86 17.67
N SER A 44 -3.00 -9.05 16.85
CA SER A 44 -2.86 -9.57 15.49
C SER A 44 -2.04 -8.63 14.58
N HIS A 45 -1.79 -7.38 14.99
CA HIS A 45 -1.03 -6.38 14.23
C HIS A 45 0.20 -5.85 14.97
N LEU A 46 0.51 -6.31 16.18
CA LEU A 46 1.66 -5.86 16.97
C LEU A 46 2.47 -7.05 17.46
N LYS A 47 3.61 -7.31 16.82
CA LYS A 47 4.52 -8.38 17.26
C LYS A 47 4.91 -8.20 18.73
N CYS A 48 5.31 -6.99 19.14
CA CYS A 48 5.71 -6.72 20.52
C CYS A 48 4.57 -6.93 21.54
N ALA A 49 3.30 -6.82 21.12
CA ALA A 49 2.15 -7.09 21.98
C ALA A 49 1.91 -8.59 22.14
N LYS A 50 2.05 -9.35 21.04
CA LYS A 50 1.98 -10.82 21.06
C LYS A 50 3.08 -11.44 21.93
N ASP A 51 4.29 -10.89 21.83
CA ASP A 51 5.43 -11.32 22.65
C ASP A 51 5.14 -11.05 24.15
N GLN A 52 4.76 -9.82 24.53
CA GLN A 52 4.41 -9.46 25.93
C GLN A 52 3.20 -10.22 26.51
N ILE A 53 2.19 -10.57 25.70
CA ILE A 53 1.05 -11.39 26.16
C ILE A 53 1.51 -12.81 26.52
N SER A 54 2.47 -13.34 25.78
CA SER A 54 2.99 -14.69 25.99
C SER A 54 3.75 -14.81 27.32
N GLU A 55 4.30 -13.70 27.84
CA GLU A 55 4.91 -13.60 29.17
C GLU A 55 3.88 -13.62 30.32
N GLY A 56 2.59 -13.46 30.02
CA GLY A 56 1.51 -13.67 30.97
C GLY A 56 1.15 -12.48 31.86
N GLY A 57 1.46 -11.24 31.43
CA GLY A 57 1.08 -10.01 32.13
C GLY A 57 -0.40 -9.57 31.97
N TYR A 58 -0.75 -8.47 32.65
CA TYR A 58 -2.03 -7.75 32.48
C TYR A 58 -1.86 -6.37 31.84
N SER A 59 -0.68 -6.10 31.29
CA SER A 59 -0.36 -4.85 30.60
C SER A 59 0.60 -5.10 29.45
N ILE A 60 0.48 -4.28 28.40
CA ILE A 60 1.40 -4.29 27.26
C ILE A 60 1.88 -2.86 27.08
N THR A 61 3.19 -2.65 27.12
CA THR A 61 3.80 -1.33 26.97
C THR A 61 4.32 -1.15 25.54
N LEU A 62 3.91 -0.06 24.90
CA LEU A 62 4.54 0.48 23.70
C LEU A 62 5.44 1.64 24.12
N ARG A 63 6.76 1.44 24.05
CA ARG A 63 7.76 2.48 24.30
C ARG A 63 8.70 2.52 23.09
N PRO A 64 8.90 3.69 22.45
CA PRO A 64 9.80 3.79 21.32
C PRO A 64 11.25 3.58 21.77
N VAL A 65 12.07 2.98 20.91
CA VAL A 65 13.50 2.77 21.16
C VAL A 65 14.28 3.97 20.64
N GLY A 66 15.06 4.62 21.52
CA GLY A 66 15.87 5.79 21.21
C GLY A 66 15.35 7.08 21.85
N SER A 67 16.24 8.07 22.03
CA SER A 67 15.99 9.24 22.89
C SER A 67 15.04 10.29 22.30
N HIS A 68 14.76 10.25 20.99
CA HIS A 68 13.96 11.27 20.28
C HIS A 68 13.10 10.66 19.18
N ALA A 69 12.06 9.91 19.56
CA ALA A 69 11.06 9.39 18.64
C ALA A 69 10.03 10.49 18.30
N SER A 70 10.41 11.45 17.44
CA SER A 70 9.52 12.53 16.97
C SER A 70 8.22 12.03 16.30
N TRP A 71 8.24 10.80 15.80
CA TRP A 71 7.09 10.11 15.22
C TRP A 71 6.13 9.50 16.25
N PHE A 72 6.50 9.39 17.54
CA PHE A 72 5.67 8.73 18.56
C PHE A 72 4.74 9.73 19.25
N THR A 73 3.69 10.16 18.53
CA THR A 73 2.73 11.18 18.96
C THR A 73 1.34 10.60 19.23
N LYS A 74 0.46 11.39 19.88
CA LYS A 74 -0.97 11.07 19.98
C LYS A 74 -1.61 10.83 18.61
N ALA A 75 -1.30 11.64 17.59
CA ALA A 75 -1.84 11.48 16.24
C ALA A 75 -1.46 10.13 15.62
N THR A 76 -0.20 9.70 15.79
CA THR A 76 0.31 8.40 15.33
C THR A 76 -0.47 7.24 15.94
N LEU A 77 -0.70 7.29 17.26
CA LEU A 77 -1.47 6.26 17.98
C LEU A 77 -2.95 6.25 17.56
N LEU A 78 -3.55 7.43 17.31
CA LEU A 78 -4.93 7.51 16.76
C LEU A 78 -5.02 6.92 15.35
N ARG A 79 -4.06 7.21 14.47
CA ARG A 79 -3.96 6.61 13.12
C ARG A 79 -3.83 5.08 13.21
N PHE A 80 -3.01 4.57 14.13
CA PHE A 80 -2.90 3.13 14.38
C PHE A 80 -4.20 2.50 14.91
N VAL A 81 -4.90 3.12 15.87
CA VAL A 81 -6.20 2.63 16.37
C VAL A 81 -7.26 2.58 15.25
N ARG A 82 -7.27 3.58 14.35
CA ARG A 82 -8.12 3.59 13.15
C ARG A 82 -7.78 2.44 12.20
N PHE A 83 -6.48 2.20 11.95
CA PHE A 83 -6.02 1.08 11.13
C PHE A 83 -6.49 -0.27 11.68
N VAL A 84 -6.31 -0.52 12.99
CA VAL A 84 -6.76 -1.75 13.66
C VAL A 84 -8.28 -1.96 13.56
N SER A 85 -9.04 -0.87 13.43
CA SER A 85 -10.50 -0.92 13.31
C SER A 85 -11.01 -1.16 11.88
N THR A 86 -10.20 -0.86 10.85
CA THR A 86 -10.57 -0.94 9.42
C THR A 86 -9.36 -1.28 8.53
N PRO A 87 -8.66 -2.40 8.76
CA PRO A 87 -7.42 -2.71 8.05
C PRO A 87 -7.62 -2.97 6.55
N GLU A 88 -8.84 -3.34 6.13
CA GLU A 88 -9.21 -3.67 4.75
C GLU A 88 -9.08 -2.45 3.82
N LEU A 89 -9.23 -1.23 4.38
CA LEU A 89 -9.03 0.00 3.62
C LEU A 89 -7.59 0.08 3.10
N LEU A 90 -6.60 -0.25 3.94
CA LEU A 90 -5.19 -0.21 3.56
C LEU A 90 -4.85 -1.29 2.53
N GLU A 91 -5.34 -2.51 2.73
CA GLU A 91 -5.14 -3.63 1.80
C GLU A 91 -5.71 -3.36 0.40
N ARG A 92 -6.80 -2.60 0.31
CA ARG A 92 -7.37 -2.19 -0.97
C ARG A 92 -6.47 -1.24 -1.74
N PHE A 93 -5.76 -0.30 -1.08
CA PHE A 93 -4.74 0.50 -1.77
C PHE A 93 -3.63 -0.38 -2.32
N VAL A 94 -3.00 -1.19 -1.47
CA VAL A 94 -1.86 -2.06 -1.85
C VAL A 94 -2.20 -2.95 -3.05
N THR A 95 -3.43 -3.44 -3.11
CA THR A 95 -3.91 -4.25 -4.25
C THR A 95 -4.10 -3.42 -5.51
N ILE A 96 -4.66 -2.21 -5.40
CA ILE A 96 -4.88 -1.32 -6.55
C ILE A 96 -3.55 -0.78 -7.10
N GLU A 97 -2.63 -0.33 -6.24
CA GLU A 97 -1.28 0.13 -6.68
C GLU A 97 -0.57 -1.02 -7.43
N ARG A 98 -0.48 -2.21 -6.83
CA ARG A 98 0.17 -3.37 -7.45
C ARG A 98 -0.44 -3.75 -8.80
N GLU A 99 -1.76 -3.68 -8.95
CA GLU A 99 -2.41 -3.98 -10.23
C GLU A 99 -2.12 -2.89 -11.28
N ILE A 100 -2.03 -1.62 -10.87
CA ILE A 100 -1.60 -0.51 -11.72
C ILE A 100 -0.14 -0.72 -12.16
N ASP A 101 0.78 -1.03 -11.25
CA ASP A 101 2.19 -1.28 -11.54
C ASP A 101 2.38 -2.48 -12.47
N GLN A 102 1.61 -3.55 -12.27
CA GLN A 102 1.60 -4.72 -13.14
C GLN A 102 1.12 -4.38 -14.55
N ILE A 103 0.12 -3.51 -14.69
CA ILE A 103 -0.33 -3.03 -16.00
C ILE A 103 0.73 -2.12 -16.65
N GLU A 104 1.31 -1.17 -15.90
CA GLU A 104 2.31 -0.24 -16.45
C GLU A 104 3.58 -0.95 -16.91
N SER A 105 4.09 -1.91 -16.14
CA SER A 105 5.21 -2.78 -16.54
C SER A 105 4.88 -3.69 -17.73
N SER A 106 3.64 -4.22 -17.81
CA SER A 106 3.20 -5.02 -18.97
C SER A 106 3.12 -4.19 -20.25
N VAL A 107 2.63 -2.94 -20.17
CA VAL A 107 2.57 -2.02 -21.31
C VAL A 107 3.98 -1.64 -21.77
N GLN A 108 4.86 -1.25 -20.84
CA GLN A 108 6.24 -0.86 -21.18
C GLN A 108 7.03 -2.00 -21.83
N SER A 109 6.85 -3.24 -21.36
CA SER A 109 7.44 -4.44 -21.97
C SER A 109 6.97 -4.65 -23.41
N ASN A 110 5.67 -4.46 -23.67
CA ASN A 110 5.07 -4.59 -25.00
C ASN A 110 5.52 -3.46 -25.97
N GLU A 111 5.74 -2.25 -25.48
CA GLU A 111 6.32 -1.15 -26.28
C GLU A 111 7.78 -1.43 -26.67
N LEU A 112 8.57 -2.00 -25.76
CA LEU A 112 9.95 -2.42 -26.00
C LEU A 112 10.04 -3.55 -27.04
N SER A 113 9.17 -4.56 -26.97
CA SER A 113 9.15 -5.64 -27.98
C SER A 113 8.76 -5.13 -29.36
N ASN A 114 7.76 -4.26 -29.46
CA ASN A 114 7.35 -3.67 -30.75
C ASN A 114 8.46 -2.80 -31.38
N THR A 115 9.29 -2.14 -30.55
CA THR A 115 10.44 -1.35 -31.03
C THR A 115 11.55 -2.24 -31.60
N LEU A 116 11.83 -3.37 -30.96
CA LEU A 116 12.82 -4.35 -31.43
C LEU A 116 12.37 -5.11 -32.69
N GLU A 117 11.08 -5.43 -32.81
CA GLU A 117 10.48 -6.00 -34.02
C GLU A 117 10.57 -5.02 -35.21
N ALA A 118 10.41 -3.71 -34.96
CA ALA A 118 10.53 -2.68 -35.99
C ALA A 118 11.97 -2.48 -36.51
N GLU A 119 13.00 -2.56 -35.66
CA GLU A 119 14.40 -2.46 -36.10
C GLU A 119 14.91 -3.74 -36.79
N ALA A 120 14.36 -4.91 -36.46
CA ALA A 120 14.70 -6.17 -37.13
C ALA A 120 14.27 -6.23 -38.61
N ALA A 121 13.36 -5.36 -39.06
CA ALA A 121 12.94 -5.26 -40.45
C ALA A 121 13.99 -4.64 -41.40
N GLY A 122 15.11 -4.10 -40.88
CA GLY A 122 16.08 -3.30 -41.64
C GLY A 122 17.40 -3.98 -42.06
N GLY A 123 17.65 -5.25 -41.71
CA GLY A 123 19.00 -5.86 -41.82
C GLY A 123 19.06 -7.27 -42.42
N ASN A 124 19.39 -7.37 -43.70
CA ASN A 124 19.71 -8.66 -44.37
C ASN A 124 21.22 -8.96 -44.29
N PHE A 125 21.62 -10.18 -43.87
CA PHE A 125 22.68 -10.99 -44.51
C PHE A 125 22.81 -12.42 -43.89
N GLN A 126 22.36 -13.44 -44.66
CA GLN A 126 22.98 -14.78 -44.87
C GLN A 126 23.86 -15.44 -43.75
N LYS A 127 23.70 -16.71 -43.30
CA LYS A 127 23.48 -17.96 -44.05
C LYS A 127 23.54 -19.24 -43.16
N SER A 128 22.67 -20.22 -43.45
CA SER A 128 22.73 -21.69 -43.11
C SER A 128 22.74 -22.13 -41.62
N SER A 129 21.98 -23.13 -41.17
CA SER A 129 21.01 -24.08 -41.79
C SER A 129 20.09 -24.67 -40.67
N ALA A 130 19.16 -25.62 -40.83
CA ALA A 130 18.92 -26.64 -41.87
C ALA A 130 17.44 -27.08 -41.99
N SER A 131 17.21 -28.39 -42.21
CA SER A 131 15.95 -29.12 -42.45
C SER A 131 15.16 -29.40 -41.14
N PHE A 132 13.84 -29.62 -41.10
CA PHE A 132 12.95 -30.28 -42.08
C PHE A 132 11.57 -29.61 -42.24
N LYS A 133 10.81 -30.06 -43.26
CA LYS A 133 9.61 -29.42 -43.82
C LYS A 133 8.36 -30.32 -43.70
N ASN A 134 7.20 -29.77 -43.30
CA ASN A 134 5.94 -29.81 -44.07
C ASN A 134 4.75 -29.24 -43.27
N GLY A 135 3.92 -28.44 -43.93
CA GLY A 135 2.69 -27.83 -43.39
C GLY A 135 2.40 -26.49 -44.09
N GLU A 136 1.29 -26.41 -44.83
CA GLU A 136 0.98 -25.36 -45.81
C GLU A 136 0.79 -23.92 -45.30
N SER A 137 0.73 -22.98 -46.24
CA SER A 137 0.88 -21.54 -46.08
C SER A 137 -0.37 -20.79 -45.57
N ASN A 138 -0.16 -19.79 -44.69
CA ASN A 138 -0.69 -18.43 -44.88
C ASN A 138 0.06 -17.39 -43.99
N GLY A 139 1.33 -17.11 -44.31
CA GLY A 139 2.22 -16.23 -43.54
C GLY A 139 1.93 -14.72 -43.65
N THR A 140 0.67 -14.32 -43.76
CA THR A 140 0.23 -12.90 -43.87
C THR A 140 -0.97 -12.61 -42.97
N ASP A 141 -1.88 -13.57 -42.79
CA ASP A 141 -2.97 -13.45 -41.81
C ASP A 141 -2.45 -13.51 -40.36
N ASP A 142 -1.43 -14.35 -40.10
CA ASP A 142 -0.94 -14.60 -38.73
C ASP A 142 -0.37 -13.33 -38.06
N ALA A 143 0.51 -12.60 -38.77
CA ALA A 143 1.07 -11.34 -38.29
C ALA A 143 0.00 -10.24 -38.10
N THR A 144 -0.96 -10.12 -39.02
CA THR A 144 -2.03 -9.12 -38.90
C THR A 144 -3.06 -9.48 -37.82
N GLN A 145 -3.26 -10.77 -37.57
CA GLN A 145 -4.07 -11.30 -36.46
C GLN A 145 -3.37 -11.07 -35.11
N GLU A 146 -2.05 -11.27 -35.03
CA GLU A 146 -1.25 -10.99 -33.84
C GLU A 146 -1.19 -9.48 -33.53
N GLU A 147 -0.97 -8.61 -34.53
CA GLU A 147 -1.08 -7.15 -34.37
C GLU A 147 -2.46 -6.74 -33.86
N ASN A 148 -3.54 -7.32 -34.41
CA ASN A 148 -4.90 -7.06 -33.94
C ASN A 148 -5.10 -7.51 -32.49
N PHE A 149 -4.52 -8.65 -32.09
CA PHE A 149 -4.54 -9.13 -30.72
C PHE A 149 -3.74 -8.21 -29.77
N LYS A 150 -2.51 -7.82 -30.14
CA LYS A 150 -1.67 -6.84 -29.41
C LYS A 150 -2.42 -5.52 -29.17
N VAL A 151 -3.04 -4.95 -30.22
CA VAL A 151 -3.84 -3.71 -30.12
C VAL A 151 -5.10 -3.88 -29.26
N ARG A 152 -5.79 -5.03 -29.34
CA ARG A 152 -6.96 -5.32 -28.49
C ARG A 152 -6.55 -5.48 -27.03
N LEU A 153 -5.46 -6.17 -26.74
CA LEU A 153 -4.92 -6.34 -25.39
C LEU A 153 -4.53 -4.99 -24.78
N GLN A 154 -3.80 -4.16 -25.51
CA GLN A 154 -3.42 -2.81 -25.06
C GLN A 154 -4.67 -1.98 -24.67
N ARG A 155 -5.73 -2.01 -25.49
CA ARG A 155 -7.00 -1.32 -25.19
C ARG A 155 -7.68 -1.85 -23.93
N VAL A 156 -7.62 -3.16 -23.67
CA VAL A 156 -8.16 -3.78 -22.45
C VAL A 156 -7.36 -3.35 -21.22
N LEU A 157 -6.03 -3.35 -21.31
CA LEU A 157 -5.13 -2.89 -20.24
C LEU A 157 -5.36 -1.43 -19.88
N GLU A 158 -5.43 -0.53 -20.87
CA GLU A 158 -5.77 0.89 -20.66
C GLU A 158 -7.16 1.08 -20.05
N SER A 159 -8.15 0.30 -20.50
CA SER A 159 -9.51 0.33 -19.94
C SER A 159 -9.51 -0.12 -18.47
N ARG A 160 -8.76 -1.17 -18.12
CA ARG A 160 -8.63 -1.65 -16.73
C ARG A 160 -7.90 -0.64 -15.86
N LYS A 161 -6.82 -0.04 -16.36
CA LYS A 161 -6.08 1.06 -15.71
C LYS A 161 -6.98 2.25 -15.40
N ALA A 162 -7.82 2.67 -16.35
CA ALA A 162 -8.79 3.74 -16.14
C ALA A 162 -9.86 3.42 -15.07
N VAL A 163 -10.28 2.15 -14.95
CA VAL A 163 -11.16 1.69 -13.87
C VAL A 163 -10.41 1.69 -12.53
N LEU A 164 -9.20 1.16 -12.47
CA LEU A 164 -8.37 1.12 -11.26
C LEU A 164 -8.09 2.51 -10.69
N ARG A 165 -7.78 3.51 -11.53
CA ARG A 165 -7.61 4.90 -11.07
C ARG A 165 -8.89 5.51 -10.48
N LYS A 166 -10.08 5.06 -10.89
CA LYS A 166 -11.36 5.42 -10.22
C LYS A 166 -11.54 4.69 -8.90
N GLU A 167 -11.21 3.39 -8.85
CA GLU A 167 -11.24 2.61 -7.61
C GLU A 167 -10.27 3.18 -6.56
N GLN A 168 -9.08 3.59 -6.98
CA GLN A 168 -8.04 4.25 -6.20
C GLN A 168 -8.57 5.56 -5.58
N ALA A 169 -9.16 6.44 -6.39
CA ALA A 169 -9.75 7.69 -5.92
C ALA A 169 -10.91 7.46 -4.94
N MET A 170 -11.73 6.42 -5.14
CA MET A 170 -12.77 6.03 -4.18
C MET A 170 -12.21 5.44 -2.88
N ALA A 171 -11.15 4.63 -2.95
CA ALA A 171 -10.46 4.14 -1.75
C ALA A 171 -9.87 5.32 -0.96
N TYR A 172 -9.24 6.27 -1.65
CA TYR A 172 -8.70 7.49 -1.07
C TYR A 172 -9.75 8.33 -0.35
N ALA A 173 -10.90 8.59 -1.00
CA ALA A 173 -12.00 9.32 -0.38
C ALA A 173 -12.54 8.61 0.89
N ARG A 174 -12.61 7.27 0.90
CA ARG A 174 -13.01 6.50 2.08
C ARG A 174 -11.96 6.56 3.21
N ALA A 175 -10.68 6.51 2.88
CA ALA A 175 -9.60 6.60 3.86
C ALA A 175 -9.54 8.00 4.50
N LEU A 176 -9.65 9.07 3.71
CA LEU A 176 -9.79 10.44 4.23
C LEU A 176 -11.01 10.57 5.15
N ALA A 177 -12.16 10.04 4.75
CA ALA A 177 -13.38 10.08 5.57
C ALA A 177 -13.26 9.27 6.88
N ALA A 178 -12.48 8.19 6.88
CA ALA A 178 -12.10 7.44 8.09
C ALA A 178 -10.96 8.11 8.89
N GLY A 179 -10.41 9.24 8.43
CA GLY A 179 -9.38 10.02 9.12
C GLY A 179 -7.96 9.49 8.95
N PHE A 180 -7.65 8.85 7.81
CA PHE A 180 -6.28 8.55 7.41
C PHE A 180 -5.73 9.70 6.56
N GLU A 181 -4.60 10.28 6.99
CA GLU A 181 -3.86 11.30 6.25
C GLU A 181 -2.68 10.66 5.49
N LEU A 182 -2.21 11.31 4.42
CA LEU A 182 -1.17 10.76 3.53
C LEU A 182 0.24 10.79 4.11
N ASP A 183 0.53 11.69 5.06
CA ASP A 183 1.81 11.65 5.78
C ASP A 183 1.77 10.52 6.82
N CYS A 184 2.20 9.35 6.36
CA CYS A 184 2.26 8.11 7.12
C CYS A 184 3.70 7.74 7.52
N MET A 185 4.67 8.66 7.37
CA MET A 185 6.06 8.41 7.71
C MET A 185 6.21 8.00 9.19
N ASP A 186 5.34 8.55 10.05
CA ASP A 186 5.20 8.19 11.46
C ASP A 186 4.69 6.76 11.68
N LEU A 187 3.69 6.32 10.90
CA LEU A 187 3.14 4.97 10.93
C LEU A 187 4.16 3.94 10.46
N ILE A 188 5.05 4.30 9.53
CA ILE A 188 6.11 3.38 9.12
C ILE A 188 7.15 3.24 10.24
N SER A 189 7.59 4.34 10.87
CA SER A 189 8.46 4.26 12.06
C SER A 189 7.81 3.51 13.22
N PHE A 190 6.50 3.67 13.42
CA PHE A 190 5.70 2.87 14.37
C PHE A 190 5.69 1.39 13.99
N SER A 191 5.53 1.07 12.70
CA SER A 191 5.54 -0.31 12.20
C SER A 191 6.88 -1.00 12.42
N ASP A 192 7.97 -0.26 12.26
CA ASP A 192 9.34 -0.75 12.42
C ASP A 192 9.70 -0.95 13.90
N ALA A 193 9.25 -0.04 14.77
CA ALA A 193 9.49 -0.10 16.22
C ALA A 193 8.69 -1.20 16.94
N PHE A 194 7.43 -1.43 16.55
CA PHE A 194 6.51 -2.34 17.25
C PHE A 194 6.16 -3.62 16.47
N GLY A 195 6.72 -3.78 15.26
CA GLY A 195 6.53 -4.95 14.41
C GLY A 195 5.14 -5.01 13.76
N ALA A 196 4.54 -3.85 13.43
CA ALA A 196 3.24 -3.76 12.78
C ALA A 196 3.34 -3.82 11.26
N SER A 197 3.91 -4.91 10.72
CA SER A 197 4.28 -5.06 9.31
C SER A 197 3.18 -4.73 8.30
N ARG A 198 1.90 -4.96 8.62
CA ARG A 198 0.75 -4.60 7.77
C ARG A 198 0.58 -3.09 7.54
N LEU A 199 1.21 -2.21 8.33
CA LEU A 199 1.26 -0.76 8.09
C LEU A 199 2.35 -0.33 7.09
N ARG A 200 3.37 -1.16 6.86
CA ARG A 200 4.58 -0.77 6.11
C ARG A 200 4.38 -0.67 4.59
N CYS A 201 3.29 -1.24 4.09
CA CYS A 201 2.97 -1.43 2.68
C CYS A 201 2.66 -0.15 1.87
N ILE A 202 2.77 1.03 2.47
CA ILE A 202 2.62 2.32 1.76
C ILE A 202 3.94 2.75 1.08
N LYS A 203 5.10 2.31 1.60
CA LYS A 203 6.43 2.81 1.17
C LYS A 203 6.84 2.50 -0.28
N ASP A 204 6.25 1.49 -0.92
CA ASP A 204 6.68 1.06 -2.25
C ASP A 204 6.04 1.89 -3.39
N THR A 205 5.20 2.88 -3.07
CA THR A 205 4.82 3.92 -4.04
C THR A 205 5.91 4.98 -4.11
N ASP A 206 6.61 4.99 -5.25
CA ASP A 206 7.80 5.81 -5.50
C ASP A 206 7.53 7.33 -5.32
N ASN A 207 8.57 8.10 -5.00
CA ASN A 207 8.42 9.49 -4.53
C ASN A 207 7.84 10.45 -5.59
N ASP A 208 7.88 10.08 -6.88
CA ASP A 208 7.22 10.78 -8.00
C ASP A 208 5.68 10.71 -7.94
N TYR A 209 5.13 9.65 -7.33
CA TYR A 209 3.68 9.44 -7.28
C TYR A 209 2.99 10.42 -6.33
N VAL A 210 3.63 10.85 -5.25
CA VAL A 210 3.05 11.85 -4.31
C VAL A 210 2.75 13.18 -5.02
N LEU A 211 3.57 13.59 -5.99
CA LEU A 211 3.33 14.76 -6.83
C LEU A 211 2.17 14.54 -7.82
N LYS A 212 2.07 13.36 -8.45
CA LYS A 212 0.88 12.98 -9.25
C LYS A 212 -0.41 12.97 -8.41
N TYR A 213 -0.34 12.46 -7.18
CA TYR A 213 -1.49 12.41 -6.27
C TYR A 213 -1.93 13.79 -5.79
N THR A 214 -1.02 14.74 -5.57
CA THR A 214 -1.40 16.15 -5.31
C THR A 214 -2.06 16.83 -6.52
N VAL A 215 -1.67 16.49 -7.75
CA VAL A 215 -2.36 17.00 -8.97
C VAL A 215 -3.76 16.39 -9.14
N LEU A 216 -3.95 15.10 -8.82
CA LEU A 216 -5.28 14.47 -8.75
C LEU A 216 -6.13 15.05 -7.60
N TRP A 217 -5.52 15.37 -6.47
CA TRP A 217 -6.15 16.00 -5.30
C TRP A 217 -6.69 17.39 -5.63
N LEU A 218 -5.94 18.24 -6.36
CA LEU A 218 -6.47 19.51 -6.87
C LEU A 218 -7.67 19.31 -7.81
N LYS A 219 -7.61 18.33 -8.74
CA LYS A 219 -8.72 18.06 -9.68
C LYS A 219 -9.97 17.53 -8.99
N ALA A 220 -9.84 16.65 -7.99
CA ALA A 220 -10.97 16.14 -7.22
C ALA A 220 -11.63 17.25 -6.37
N ARG A 221 -10.81 18.16 -5.80
CA ARG A 221 -11.30 19.28 -4.98
C ARG A 221 -12.08 20.34 -5.77
N VAL A 222 -11.89 20.42 -7.09
CA VAL A 222 -12.68 21.27 -8.02
C VAL A 222 -14.00 20.60 -8.43
N LEU A 223 -14.21 19.30 -8.15
CA LEU A 223 -15.44 18.58 -8.48
C LEU A 223 -16.46 18.51 -7.33
N VAL A 224 -16.14 19.10 -6.17
CA VAL A 224 -16.93 19.04 -4.92
C VAL A 224 -17.21 20.45 -4.36
N LEU A 225 -16.99 21.48 -5.18
CA LEU A 225 -17.36 22.89 -4.96
C LEU A 225 -18.11 23.39 -6.22
#